data_AF-A0A7S4M2C0-F1
#
_entry.id   AF-A0A7S4M2C0-F1
#
_cell.length_a   1.000
_cell.length_b   1.000
_cell.length_c   1.000
_cell.angle_alpha   90.00
_cell.angle_beta   90.00
_cell.angle_gamma   90.00
#
_symmetry.space_group_name_H-M   'P 1'
#
loop_
_entity.id
_entity.type
_entity.pdbx_description
1 polymer ?
#
loop_
_entity_poly.entity_id
_entity_poly.type
_entity_poly.pdbx_seq_one_letter_code
_entity_poly.pdbx_strand_id
1 'polypeptide(L)'
;DEGTLKHAVSTGVLASRKDSKDVKIQSFSISLFGKQLFEDQTLELTWGHRYGVIAQNGSGKTTLLKVIAARLVPIPDFIDIWYLDKEAEPSDQSAVDFVVDTVRLEKERLERLEEEIMTEVGPEDPRLEIIYEKLDKMDPSTFDKRAGELLYGLGFSQAMMKRATKDMS
;
A
#
# COMPACT_ATOMS: atom_id res chain seq x y z
N ASP A 1 -14.57 -7.20 2.77
CA ASP A 1 -14.92 -8.09 3.89
C ASP A 1 -13.75 -8.90 4.37
N GLU A 2 -13.28 -8.59 5.57
CA GLU A 2 -12.29 -9.39 6.30
C GLU A 2 -12.72 -10.86 6.45
N GLY A 3 -14.02 -11.13 6.43
CA GLY A 3 -14.57 -12.50 6.44
C GLY A 3 -14.14 -13.34 5.23
N THR A 4 -13.93 -12.75 4.05
CA THR A 4 -13.53 -13.50 2.85
C THR A 4 -12.11 -14.05 2.98
N LEU A 5 -11.18 -13.28 3.57
CA LEU A 5 -9.78 -13.69 3.72
C LEU A 5 -9.60 -14.83 4.73
N LYS A 6 -10.50 -14.97 5.72
CA LYS A 6 -10.47 -16.10 6.67
C LYS A 6 -10.61 -17.47 6.00
N HIS A 7 -11.22 -17.51 4.81
CA HIS A 7 -11.40 -18.72 4.02
C HIS A 7 -10.45 -18.80 2.82
N ALA A 8 -9.52 -17.85 2.72
CA ALA A 8 -8.47 -17.87 1.71
C ALA A 8 -7.30 -18.69 2.25
N VAL A 9 -6.83 -19.62 1.43
CA VAL A 9 -5.58 -20.35 1.66
C VAL A 9 -4.66 -20.00 0.49
N SER A 10 -3.46 -19.54 0.79
CA SER A 10 -2.44 -19.24 -0.22
C SER A 10 -1.14 -19.94 0.10
N THR A 11 -0.43 -20.31 -0.97
CA THR A 11 0.91 -20.90 -0.91
C THR A 11 1.80 -20.19 -1.92
N GLY A 12 3.11 -20.25 -1.68
CA GLY A 12 4.11 -19.70 -2.58
C GLY A 12 5.48 -19.70 -1.91
N VAL A 13 6.52 -19.79 -2.73
CA VAL A 13 7.91 -19.75 -2.30
C VAL A 13 8.56 -18.50 -2.87
N LEU A 14 9.11 -17.64 -2.00
CA LEU A 14 9.88 -16.48 -2.43
C LEU A 14 11.16 -16.97 -3.11
N ALA A 15 11.26 -16.70 -4.41
CA ALA A 15 12.39 -17.08 -5.26
C ALA A 15 13.34 -15.90 -5.51
N SER A 16 12.89 -14.65 -5.33
CA SER A 16 13.80 -13.49 -5.35
C SER A 16 14.60 -13.39 -4.04
N ARG A 17 15.71 -12.63 -4.06
CA ARG A 17 16.48 -12.36 -2.85
C ARG A 17 15.63 -11.58 -1.85
N LYS A 18 15.80 -11.85 -0.56
CA LYS A 18 15.06 -11.19 0.52
C LYS A 18 15.31 -9.68 0.64
N ASP A 19 16.38 -9.17 0.06
CA ASP A 19 16.76 -7.76 0.04
C ASP A 19 16.53 -7.08 -1.33
N SER A 20 15.91 -7.80 -2.27
CA SER A 20 15.63 -7.31 -3.62
C SER A 20 14.32 -6.51 -3.66
N LYS A 21 14.33 -5.37 -4.34
CA LYS A 21 13.10 -4.61 -4.65
C LYS A 21 12.15 -5.37 -5.59
N ASP A 22 12.68 -6.32 -6.37
CA ASP A 22 11.89 -7.24 -7.18
C ASP A 22 11.34 -8.39 -6.34
N VAL A 23 10.06 -8.73 -6.54
CA VAL A 23 9.38 -9.83 -5.87
C VAL A 23 9.06 -10.93 -6.88
N LYS A 24 9.61 -12.13 -6.65
CA LYS A 24 9.28 -13.31 -7.44
C LYS A 24 8.83 -14.44 -6.54
N ILE A 25 7.61 -14.90 -6.71
CA ILE A 25 7.00 -15.98 -5.93
C ILE A 25 6.64 -17.12 -6.88
N GLN A 26 7.24 -18.28 -6.66
CA GLN A 26 6.98 -19.52 -7.41
C GLN A 26 5.97 -20.40 -6.67
N SER A 27 5.36 -21.32 -7.42
CA SER A 27 4.30 -22.21 -6.93
C SER A 27 3.20 -21.47 -6.18
N PHE A 28 2.85 -20.30 -6.71
CA PHE A 28 1.82 -19.43 -6.18
C PHE A 28 0.44 -20.03 -6.45
N SER A 29 -0.27 -20.37 -5.38
CA SER A 29 -1.63 -20.90 -5.46
C SER A 29 -2.54 -20.19 -4.48
N ILE A 30 -3.80 -20.00 -4.84
CA ILE A 30 -4.86 -19.47 -3.98
C ILE A 30 -6.08 -20.36 -4.10
N SER A 31 -6.63 -20.76 -2.96
CA SER A 31 -7.96 -21.37 -2.84
C SER A 31 -8.84 -20.47 -1.96
N LEU A 32 -10.11 -20.32 -2.31
CA LEU A 32 -11.08 -19.54 -1.54
C LEU A 32 -12.35 -20.38 -1.35
N PHE A 33 -12.79 -20.56 -0.10
CA PHE A 33 -13.93 -21.44 0.23
C PHE A 33 -13.80 -22.85 -0.39
N GLY A 34 -12.58 -23.40 -0.42
CA GLY A 34 -12.30 -24.71 -1.03
C GLY A 34 -12.29 -24.73 -2.56
N LYS A 35 -12.58 -23.61 -3.24
CA LYS A 35 -12.45 -23.48 -4.69
C LYS A 35 -11.06 -22.98 -5.06
N GLN A 36 -10.35 -23.70 -5.92
CA GLN A 36 -9.08 -23.25 -6.48
C GLN A 36 -9.32 -22.05 -7.41
N LEU A 37 -8.62 -20.95 -7.15
CA LEU A 37 -8.64 -19.75 -7.99
C LEU A 37 -7.38 -19.66 -8.86
N PHE A 38 -6.23 -19.97 -8.28
CA PHE A 38 -4.93 -20.00 -8.93
C PHE A 38 -4.17 -21.24 -8.48
N GLU A 39 -3.49 -21.93 -9.37
CA GLU A 39 -2.77 -23.17 -9.07
C GLU A 39 -1.39 -23.15 -9.75
N ASP A 40 -0.35 -23.33 -8.94
CA ASP A 40 1.06 -23.45 -9.36
C ASP A 40 1.50 -22.38 -10.37
N GLN A 41 1.12 -21.12 -10.11
CA GLN A 41 1.49 -19.98 -10.95
C GLN A 41 2.81 -19.35 -10.48
N THR A 42 3.35 -18.46 -11.29
CA THR A 42 4.46 -17.57 -10.88
C THR A 42 3.95 -16.13 -10.80
N LEU A 43 4.12 -15.50 -9.63
CA LEU A 43 3.87 -14.07 -9.44
C LEU A 43 5.20 -13.34 -9.48
N GLU A 44 5.40 -12.49 -10.47
CA GLU A 44 6.62 -11.71 -10.67
C GLU A 44 6.29 -10.22 -10.77
N LEU A 45 6.78 -9.46 -9.79
CA LEU A 45 6.61 -8.01 -9.67
C LEU A 45 7.99 -7.37 -9.70
N THR A 46 8.36 -6.83 -10.84
CA THR A 46 9.61 -6.11 -11.06
C THR A 46 9.44 -4.66 -10.63
N TRP A 47 10.44 -4.14 -9.91
CA TRP A 47 10.46 -2.77 -9.45
C TRP A 47 10.39 -1.78 -10.63
N GLY A 48 9.57 -0.74 -10.49
CA GLY A 48 9.33 0.28 -11.52
C GLY A 48 8.29 -0.09 -12.58
N HIS A 49 7.81 -1.32 -12.61
CA HIS A 49 6.78 -1.74 -13.57
C HIS A 49 5.35 -1.41 -13.09
N ARG A 50 4.43 -1.22 -14.06
CA ARG A 50 2.99 -1.04 -13.82
C ARG A 50 2.24 -2.21 -14.43
N TYR A 51 1.47 -2.93 -13.61
CA TYR A 51 0.77 -4.15 -14.01
C TYR A 51 -0.74 -3.94 -14.07
N GLY A 52 -1.39 -4.43 -15.12
CA GLY A 52 -2.85 -4.47 -15.25
C GLY A 52 -3.37 -5.90 -15.11
N VAL A 53 -4.31 -6.14 -14.20
CA VAL A 53 -4.89 -7.47 -13.97
C VAL A 53 -6.18 -7.63 -14.79
N ILE A 54 -6.13 -8.42 -15.86
CA ILE A 54 -7.25 -8.67 -16.77
C ILE A 54 -7.73 -10.12 -16.61
N ALA A 55 -9.05 -10.29 -16.47
CA ALA A 55 -9.74 -11.57 -16.35
C ALA A 55 -11.26 -11.32 -16.36
N GLN A 56 -12.08 -12.37 -16.38
CA GLN A 56 -13.53 -12.23 -16.28
C GLN A 56 -13.97 -11.84 -14.85
N ASN A 57 -15.19 -11.33 -14.72
CA ASN A 57 -15.78 -11.07 -13.41
C ASN A 57 -15.95 -12.39 -12.64
N GLY A 58 -15.58 -12.41 -11.36
CA GLY A 58 -15.63 -13.62 -10.53
C GLY A 58 -14.42 -14.55 -10.69
N SER A 59 -13.42 -14.24 -11.52
CA SER A 59 -12.18 -15.04 -11.65
C SER A 59 -11.20 -14.91 -10.47
N GLY A 60 -11.56 -14.16 -9.42
CA GLY A 60 -10.71 -14.04 -8.22
C GLY A 60 -9.70 -12.89 -8.23
N LYS A 61 -9.81 -11.90 -9.13
CA LYS A 61 -8.89 -10.75 -9.17
C LYS A 61 -8.86 -9.96 -7.85
N THR A 62 -10.02 -9.66 -7.30
CA THR A 62 -10.13 -8.97 -6.01
C THR A 62 -9.52 -9.83 -4.90
N THR A 63 -9.69 -11.15 -4.96
CA THR A 63 -9.06 -12.08 -4.01
C THR A 63 -7.54 -12.07 -4.14
N LEU A 64 -7.00 -12.09 -5.37
CA LEU A 64 -5.57 -11.97 -5.64
C LEU A 64 -4.99 -10.71 -4.99
N LEU A 65 -5.60 -9.54 -5.26
CA LEU A 65 -5.15 -8.27 -4.70
C LEU A 65 -5.24 -8.26 -3.16
N LYS A 66 -6.32 -8.80 -2.58
CA LYS A 66 -6.48 -8.90 -1.12
C LYS A 66 -5.46 -9.85 -0.46
N VAL A 67 -5.15 -10.98 -1.09
CA VAL A 67 -4.14 -11.94 -0.62
C VAL A 67 -2.75 -11.30 -0.58
N ILE A 68 -2.39 -10.55 -1.63
CA ILE A 68 -1.16 -9.76 -1.70
C ILE A 68 -1.15 -8.68 -0.62
N ALA A 69 -2.22 -7.89 -0.53
CA ALA A 69 -2.37 -6.80 0.45
C ALA A 69 -2.25 -7.27 1.89
N ALA A 70 -2.86 -8.41 2.21
CA ALA A 70 -2.83 -9.01 3.53
C ALA A 70 -1.55 -9.80 3.82
N ARG A 71 -0.54 -9.75 2.93
CA ARG A 71 0.72 -10.50 3.05
C ARG A 71 0.53 -11.99 3.29
N LEU A 72 -0.51 -12.60 2.73
CA LEU A 72 -0.73 -14.06 2.80
C LEU A 72 0.21 -14.83 1.83
N VAL A 73 1.14 -14.12 1.23
CA VAL A 73 2.25 -14.63 0.42
C VAL A 73 3.55 -13.95 0.84
N PRO A 74 4.72 -14.60 0.66
CA PRO A 74 5.96 -14.17 1.27
C PRO A 74 6.58 -12.95 0.57
N ILE A 75 5.95 -11.78 0.69
CA ILE A 75 6.47 -10.49 0.22
C ILE A 75 7.34 -9.90 1.34
N PRO A 76 8.60 -9.51 1.07
CA PRO A 76 9.48 -8.92 2.07
C PRO A 76 8.87 -7.73 2.82
N ASP A 77 9.16 -7.63 4.12
CA ASP A 77 8.52 -6.65 5.02
C ASP A 77 8.88 -5.20 4.69
N PHE A 78 10.08 -4.96 4.15
CA PHE A 78 10.53 -3.62 3.77
C PHE A 78 9.80 -3.04 2.54
N ILE A 79 9.03 -3.87 1.81
CA ILE A 79 8.22 -3.43 0.67
C ILE A 79 6.85 -3.03 1.21
N ASP A 80 6.51 -1.75 1.18
CA ASP A 80 5.19 -1.29 1.57
C ASP A 80 4.13 -1.72 0.56
N ILE A 81 2.98 -2.18 1.08
CA ILE A 81 1.82 -2.53 0.25
C ILE A 81 0.65 -1.67 0.69
N TRP A 82 0.17 -0.82 -0.22
CA TRP A 82 -1.02 0.00 -0.02
C TRP A 82 -2.15 -0.56 -0.86
N TYR A 83 -3.24 -0.98 -0.20
CA TYR A 83 -4.42 -1.53 -0.86
C TYR A 83 -5.62 -0.62 -0.64
N LEU A 84 -6.12 -0.03 -1.72
CA LEU A 84 -7.30 0.81 -1.71
C LEU A 84 -8.52 0.00 -2.14
N ASP A 85 -9.41 -0.31 -1.20
CA ASP A 85 -10.64 -1.07 -1.46
C ASP A 85 -11.93 -0.39 -0.99
N LYS A 86 -11.80 0.76 -0.33
CA LYS A 86 -12.90 1.57 0.18
C LYS A 86 -12.66 3.04 -0.09
N GLU A 87 -13.76 3.78 -0.09
CA GLU A 87 -13.75 5.24 -0.11
C GLU A 87 -13.29 5.79 1.25
N ALA A 88 -12.82 7.04 1.24
CA ALA A 88 -12.49 7.74 2.49
C ALA A 88 -13.76 7.99 3.29
N GLU A 89 -13.67 7.89 4.62
CA GLU A 89 -14.80 8.18 5.50
C GLU A 89 -15.21 9.66 5.38
N PRO A 90 -16.52 9.96 5.30
CA PRO A 90 -17.01 11.32 5.21
C PRO A 90 -16.68 12.09 6.50
N SER A 91 -16.08 13.27 6.36
CA SER A 91 -15.76 14.15 7.49
C SER A 91 -16.05 15.62 7.18
N ASP A 92 -16.04 16.46 8.21
CA ASP A 92 -16.14 17.92 8.08
C ASP A 92 -14.86 18.58 7.53
N GLN A 93 -13.78 17.81 7.41
CA GLN A 93 -12.49 18.29 6.94
C GLN A 93 -12.48 18.46 5.42
N SER A 94 -11.73 19.46 4.94
CA SER A 94 -11.57 19.65 3.50
C SER A 94 -10.74 18.53 2.87
N ALA A 95 -10.91 18.26 1.57
CA ALA A 95 -10.10 17.23 0.91
C ALA A 95 -8.60 17.52 0.95
N VAL A 96 -8.21 18.80 0.86
CA VAL A 96 -6.79 19.19 0.96
C VAL A 96 -6.28 18.93 2.37
N ASP A 97 -7.00 19.40 3.38
CA ASP A 97 -6.59 19.20 4.77
C ASP A 97 -6.50 17.71 5.09
N PHE A 98 -7.45 16.90 4.61
CA PHE A 98 -7.46 15.45 4.85
C PHE A 98 -6.19 14.78 4.33
N VAL A 99 -5.78 15.13 3.09
CA VAL A 99 -4.54 14.62 2.50
C VAL A 99 -3.33 15.13 3.29
N VAL A 100 -3.28 16.41 3.62
CA VAL A 100 -2.16 17.02 4.37
C VAL A 100 -2.01 16.35 5.75
N ASP A 101 -3.09 16.16 6.48
CA ASP A 101 -3.06 15.52 7.80
C ASP A 101 -2.68 14.05 7.71
N THR A 102 -3.14 13.34 6.67
CA THR A 102 -2.69 11.96 6.42
C THR A 102 -1.17 11.89 6.21
N VAL A 103 -0.61 12.82 5.44
CA VAL A 103 0.86 12.89 5.21
C VAL A 103 1.61 13.27 6.49
N ARG A 104 1.06 14.16 7.32
CA ARG A 104 1.63 14.49 8.65
C ARG A 104 1.68 13.27 9.55
N LEU A 105 0.57 12.53 9.67
CA LEU A 105 0.49 11.32 10.48
C LEU A 105 1.49 10.25 10.02
N GLU A 106 1.69 10.10 8.71
CA GLU A 106 2.68 9.16 8.18
C GLU A 106 4.11 9.59 8.49
N LYS A 107 4.42 10.90 8.41
CA LYS A 107 5.71 11.43 8.84
C LYS A 107 5.98 11.13 10.32
N GLU A 108 5.02 11.41 11.20
CA GLU A 108 5.11 11.10 12.63
C GLU A 108 5.25 9.59 12.91
N ARG A 109 4.62 8.74 12.10
CA ARG A 109 4.80 7.29 12.17
C ARG A 109 6.24 6.88 11.81
N LEU A 110 6.81 7.46 10.76
CA LEU A 110 8.17 7.19 10.32
C LEU A 110 9.21 7.69 11.35
N GLU A 111 9.01 8.87 11.93
CA GLU A 111 9.87 9.42 12.99
C GLU A 111 9.87 8.51 14.23
N ARG A 112 8.71 7.99 14.65
CA ARG A 112 8.63 7.02 15.75
C ARG A 112 9.35 5.71 15.44
N LEU A 113 9.20 5.21 14.22
CA LEU A 113 9.86 3.98 13.79
C LEU A 113 11.39 4.16 13.72
N GLU A 114 11.86 5.33 13.28
CA GLU A 114 13.27 5.69 13.32
C GLU A 114 13.80 5.61 14.77
N GLU A 115 13.12 6.29 15.70
CA GLU A 115 13.50 6.33 17.12
C GLU A 115 13.53 4.91 17.73
N GLU A 116 12.52 4.09 17.43
CA GLU A 116 12.43 2.70 17.88
C GLU A 116 13.62 1.87 17.38
N ILE A 117 13.92 1.91 16.07
CA ILE A 117 15.03 1.16 15.48
C ILE A 117 16.37 1.63 16.04
N MET A 118 16.57 2.94 16.17
CA MET A 118 17.78 3.53 16.75
C MET A 118 18.01 3.07 18.20
N THR A 119 16.93 2.91 18.96
CA THR A 119 16.98 2.53 20.38
C THR A 119 17.15 1.02 20.58
N GLU A 120 16.40 0.20 19.83
CA GLU A 120 16.36 -1.25 20.05
C GLU A 120 17.43 -2.04 19.28
N VAL A 121 17.80 -1.56 18.08
CA VAL A 121 18.72 -2.27 17.18
C VAL A 121 20.02 -1.50 17.00
N GLY A 122 19.93 -0.19 16.79
CA GLY A 122 21.07 0.71 16.61
C GLY A 122 21.21 1.27 15.19
N PRO A 123 22.19 2.18 14.99
CA PRO A 123 22.30 3.00 13.78
C PRO A 123 22.74 2.25 12.52
N GLU A 124 23.23 1.02 12.67
CA GLU A 124 23.71 0.20 11.55
C GLU A 124 22.57 -0.57 10.86
N ASP A 125 21.32 -0.42 11.32
CA ASP A 125 20.18 -1.11 10.71
C ASP A 125 19.89 -0.53 9.30
N PRO A 126 19.94 -1.34 8.23
CA PRO A 126 19.76 -0.86 6.86
C PRO A 126 18.36 -0.28 6.59
N ARG A 127 17.37 -0.54 7.45
CA ARG A 127 16.02 0.06 7.34
C ARG A 127 16.05 1.56 7.60
N LEU A 128 17.02 2.07 8.37
CA LEU A 128 17.13 3.50 8.68
C LEU A 128 17.41 4.33 7.42
N GLU A 129 18.26 3.85 6.51
CA GLU A 129 18.53 4.53 5.24
C GLU A 129 17.24 4.74 4.43
N ILE A 130 16.38 3.71 4.38
CA ILE A 130 15.08 3.78 3.69
C ILE A 130 14.14 4.79 4.37
N ILE A 131 14.15 4.85 5.71
CA ILE A 131 13.32 5.78 6.48
C ILE A 131 13.81 7.23 6.26
N TYR A 132 15.12 7.47 6.30
CA TYR A 132 15.70 8.79 6.02
C TYR A 132 15.36 9.27 4.62
N GLU A 133 15.50 8.43 3.60
CA GLU A 133 15.11 8.79 2.23
C GLU A 133 13.62 9.16 2.11
N LYS A 134 12.74 8.56 2.93
CA LYS A 134 11.31 8.90 2.96
C LYS A 134 11.07 10.21 3.69
N LEU A 135 11.66 10.40 4.88
CA LEU A 135 11.52 11.61 5.69
C LEU A 135 12.05 12.85 4.96
N ASP A 136 13.18 12.74 4.26
CA ASP A 136 13.74 13.82 3.42
C ASP A 136 12.77 14.30 2.35
N LYS A 137 11.90 13.40 1.86
CA LYS A 137 10.88 13.74 0.86
C LYS A 137 9.63 14.35 1.50
N MET A 138 9.51 14.37 2.83
CA MET A 138 8.32 14.81 3.57
C MET A 138 8.52 16.19 4.23
N ASP A 139 8.96 17.20 3.48
CA ASP A 139 9.01 18.59 3.94
C ASP A 139 7.60 19.17 4.16
N PRO A 140 7.22 19.51 5.41
CA PRO A 140 5.89 20.03 5.74
C PRO A 140 5.51 21.31 4.98
N SER A 141 6.49 22.14 4.61
CA SER A 141 6.23 23.38 3.86
C SER A 141 5.70 23.11 2.44
N THR A 142 5.88 21.89 1.94
CA THR A 142 5.44 21.47 0.60
C THR A 142 4.10 20.73 0.60
N PHE A 143 3.54 20.40 1.77
CA PHE A 143 2.39 19.51 1.86
C PHE A 143 1.15 20.08 1.17
N ASP A 144 0.76 21.32 1.46
CA ASP A 144 -0.40 21.96 0.85
C ASP A 144 -0.31 21.98 -0.69
N LYS A 145 0.86 22.35 -1.21
CA LYS A 145 1.10 22.40 -2.66
C LYS A 145 0.98 21.01 -3.28
N ARG A 146 1.64 20.01 -2.72
CA ARG A 146 1.61 18.63 -3.23
C ARG A 146 0.24 17.99 -3.10
N ALA A 147 -0.47 18.23 -2.01
CA ALA A 147 -1.85 17.78 -1.82
C ALA A 147 -2.78 18.38 -2.87
N GLY A 148 -2.64 19.70 -3.14
CA GLY A 148 -3.37 20.38 -4.21
C GLY A 148 -3.06 19.80 -5.60
N GLU A 149 -1.79 19.57 -5.93
CA GLU A 149 -1.38 18.95 -7.21
C GLU A 149 -1.93 17.53 -7.37
N LEU A 150 -1.88 16.72 -6.30
CA LEU A 150 -2.45 15.37 -6.27
C LEU A 150 -3.95 15.39 -6.53
N LEU A 151 -4.69 16.19 -5.76
CA LEU A 151 -6.15 16.29 -5.88
C LEU A 151 -6.56 16.85 -7.25
N TYR A 152 -5.81 17.81 -7.78
CA TYR A 152 -6.04 18.34 -9.13
C TYR A 152 -5.86 17.24 -10.18
N GLY A 153 -4.80 16.43 -10.05
CA GLY A 153 -4.55 15.29 -10.94
C GLY A 153 -5.63 14.20 -10.88
N LEU A 154 -6.34 14.10 -9.75
CA LEU A 154 -7.51 13.22 -9.57
C LEU A 154 -8.84 13.85 -10.02
N GLY A 155 -8.82 15.08 -10.53
CA GLY A 155 -10.00 15.77 -11.08
C GLY A 155 -10.74 16.69 -10.09
N PHE A 156 -10.17 16.97 -8.91
CA PHE A 156 -10.78 17.91 -7.97
C PHE A 156 -10.56 19.34 -8.45
N SER A 157 -11.63 20.12 -8.54
CA SER A 157 -11.52 21.57 -8.75
C SER A 157 -11.06 22.29 -7.48
N GLN A 158 -10.52 23.50 -7.59
CA GLN A 158 -10.16 24.31 -6.40
C GLN A 158 -11.33 24.56 -5.46
N ALA A 159 -12.56 24.68 -6.01
CA ALA A 159 -13.76 24.82 -5.20
C ALA A 159 -14.06 23.52 -4.44
N MET A 160 -13.96 22.37 -5.10
CA MET A 160 -14.18 21.06 -4.47
C MET A 160 -13.15 20.81 -3.36
N MET A 161 -11.87 21.09 -3.60
CA MET A 161 -10.79 20.90 -2.64
C MET A 161 -11.03 21.53 -1.26
N LYS A 162 -11.79 22.64 -1.22
CA LYS A 162 -12.11 23.39 0.01
C LYS A 162 -13.42 22.93 0.68
N ARG A 163 -14.19 22.05 0.04
CA ARG A 163 -15.42 21.51 0.62
C ARG A 163 -15.10 20.37 1.57
N ALA A 164 -15.98 20.17 2.54
CA ALA A 164 -15.92 19.02 3.44
C ALA A 164 -16.00 17.72 2.64
N THR A 165 -15.21 16.72 3.02
CA THR A 165 -15.18 15.40 2.35
C THR A 165 -16.54 14.69 2.37
N LYS A 166 -17.37 14.94 3.41
CA LYS A 166 -18.74 14.44 3.47
C LYS A 166 -19.67 14.98 2.39
N ASP A 167 -19.34 16.12 1.77
CA ASP A 167 -20.14 16.77 0.74
C ASP A 167 -19.67 16.41 -0.69
N MET A 168 -18.80 15.39 -0.82
CA MET A 168 -18.15 14.99 -2.07
C MET A 168 -18.81 13.79 -2.78
N SER A 169 -19.95 13.33 -2.27
CA SER A 169 -20.80 12.30 -2.88
C SER A 169 -21.97 12.90 -3.65
#